data_AF-A0A255U164-F1
#
_entry.id   AF-A0A255U164-F1
#
_cell.length_a   1.000
_cell.length_b   1.000
_cell.length_c   1.000
_cell.angle_alpha   90.00
_cell.angle_beta   90.00
_cell.angle_gamma   90.00
#
_symmetry.space_group_name_H-M   'P 1'
#
loop_
_entity.id
_entity.type
_entity.pdbx_description
1 polymer ?
#
loop_
_entity_poly.entity_id
_entity_poly.type
_entity_poly.pdbx_seq_one_letter_code
_entity_poly.pdbx_strand_id
1 'polypeptide(L)'
;MGDDTWGLLLRKDAERDFLLGNEISSLGIKTNKMEAVIELEADIELPTNKIVHPVLLQYTVECPYRIEDCAFMPQRTLWEEVMRWERLNERGYEMAYLIAADVLIHNLRILHDNNILHNAIHIGNYTWALELLDFELACSPKHPYENEDYQRHAVDLFEREIIHTYVVINYIAGCLQEVVDFKVLDKLFNRYGFDLNAYSVNIERKGPHNLQ
;
A
#
# COMPACT_ATOMS: atom_id res chain seq x y z
N MET A 1 -1.25 17.07 6.42
CA MET A 1 0.21 17.06 6.22
C MET A 1 0.84 18.17 7.02
N GLY A 2 1.64 17.79 8.03
CA GLY A 2 2.33 18.68 8.97
C GLY A 2 3.32 19.62 8.28
N ASP A 3 4.00 20.45 9.08
CA ASP A 3 4.94 21.54 8.71
C ASP A 3 6.20 21.06 7.91
N ASP A 4 6.05 20.22 6.88
CA ASP A 4 7.10 19.57 6.07
C ASP A 4 8.20 18.89 6.92
N THR A 5 7.88 18.58 8.18
CA THR A 5 8.81 17.96 9.14
C THR A 5 8.64 16.47 9.07
N TRP A 6 9.65 15.77 8.53
CA TRP A 6 9.62 14.33 8.37
C TRP A 6 9.44 13.62 9.71
N GLY A 7 8.53 12.64 9.76
CA GLY A 7 8.21 11.89 10.98
C GLY A 7 7.32 12.62 11.99
N LEU A 8 6.88 13.85 11.70
CA LEU A 8 5.91 14.55 12.55
C LEU A 8 4.49 14.11 12.20
N LEU A 9 3.83 13.44 13.13
CA LEU A 9 2.41 13.11 13.05
C LEU A 9 1.61 14.00 14.00
N LEU A 10 0.63 14.73 13.47
CA LEU A 10 -0.29 15.51 14.30
C LEU A 10 -1.35 14.58 14.88
N ARG A 11 -1.92 14.95 16.04
CA ARG A 11 -2.93 14.14 16.75
C ARG A 11 -4.03 13.59 15.85
N LYS A 12 -4.61 14.45 15.03
CA LYS A 12 -5.72 14.08 14.14
C LYS A 12 -5.31 13.06 13.08
N ASP A 13 -4.11 13.22 12.53
CA ASP A 13 -3.55 12.31 11.54
C ASP A 13 -3.24 10.95 12.19
N ALA A 14 -2.72 10.94 13.43
CA ALA A 14 -2.51 9.73 14.23
C ALA A 14 -3.81 9.00 14.59
N GLU A 15 -4.84 9.73 15.02
CA GLU A 15 -6.17 9.17 15.32
C GLU A 15 -6.81 8.60 14.06
N ARG A 16 -6.66 9.29 12.92
CA ARG A 16 -7.16 8.81 11.63
C ARG A 16 -6.47 7.51 11.20
N ASP A 17 -5.14 7.47 11.23
CA ASP A 17 -4.36 6.29 10.88
C ASP A 17 -4.76 5.10 11.79
N PHE A 18 -4.84 5.32 13.10
CA PHE A 18 -5.28 4.33 14.07
C PHE A 18 -6.68 3.77 13.78
N LEU A 19 -7.66 4.64 13.50
CA LEU A 19 -9.05 4.23 13.27
C LEU A 19 -9.21 3.50 11.93
N LEU A 20 -8.61 4.02 10.86
CA LEU A 20 -8.67 3.41 9.54
C LEU A 20 -7.91 2.08 9.49
N GLY A 21 -6.74 1.99 10.13
CA GLY A 21 -6.00 0.74 10.25
C GLY A 21 -6.82 -0.36 10.94
N ASN A 22 -7.49 -0.04 12.04
CA ASN A 22 -8.39 -0.98 12.71
C ASN A 22 -9.62 -1.33 11.85
N GLU A 23 -10.20 -0.35 11.13
CA GLU A 23 -11.31 -0.58 10.21
C GLU A 23 -10.92 -1.57 9.11
N ILE A 24 -9.80 -1.33 8.43
CA ILE A 24 -9.27 -2.16 7.35
C ILE A 24 -8.91 -3.56 7.87
N SER A 25 -8.25 -3.64 9.03
CA SER A 25 -7.92 -4.91 9.69
C SER A 25 -9.16 -5.76 9.96
N SER A 26 -10.27 -5.13 10.36
CA SER A 26 -11.54 -5.82 10.63
C SER A 26 -12.18 -6.47 9.40
N LEU A 27 -11.76 -6.07 8.19
CA LEU A 27 -12.18 -6.69 6.92
C LEU A 27 -11.38 -7.96 6.57
N GLY A 28 -10.42 -8.36 7.42
CA GLY A 28 -9.56 -9.51 7.20
C GLY A 28 -8.30 -9.21 6.39
N ILE A 29 -8.07 -7.94 6.02
CA ILE A 29 -6.80 -7.50 5.43
C ILE A 29 -5.74 -7.51 6.52
N LYS A 30 -4.61 -8.14 6.23
CA LYS A 30 -3.48 -8.12 7.16
C LYS A 30 -2.84 -6.73 7.18
N THR A 31 -2.84 -6.09 8.34
CA THR A 31 -2.25 -4.77 8.59
C THR A 31 -1.34 -4.84 9.82
N ASN A 32 -0.69 -3.73 10.17
CA ASN A 32 -0.18 -3.58 11.53
C ASN A 32 -1.31 -3.72 12.56
N LYS A 33 -0.92 -4.21 13.74
CA LYS A 33 -1.76 -4.19 14.92
C LYS A 33 -1.59 -2.84 15.60
N MET A 34 -2.59 -1.97 15.46
CA MET A 34 -2.64 -0.68 16.15
C MET A 34 -2.73 -0.89 17.67
N GLU A 35 -1.88 -0.22 18.45
CA GLU A 35 -1.78 -0.42 19.91
C GLU A 35 -2.24 0.82 20.69
N ALA A 36 -1.72 2.01 20.36
CA ALA A 36 -2.05 3.22 21.09
C ALA A 36 -1.75 4.50 20.29
N VAL A 37 -2.46 5.57 20.66
CA VAL A 37 -2.14 6.96 20.32
C VAL A 37 -1.79 7.66 21.63
N ILE A 38 -0.53 8.08 21.78
CA ILE A 38 0.02 8.58 23.04
C ILE A 38 0.45 10.03 22.86
N GLU A 39 -0.17 10.94 23.60
CA GLU A 39 0.29 12.32 23.71
C GLU A 39 1.56 12.37 24.56
N LEU A 40 2.60 13.04 24.07
CA LEU A 40 3.82 13.24 24.84
C LEU A 40 3.68 14.51 25.69
N GLU A 41 4.26 14.49 26.89
CA GLU A 41 4.15 15.59 27.85
C GLU A 41 4.94 16.84 27.47
N ALA A 42 5.86 16.73 26.50
CA ALA A 42 6.77 17.79 26.12
C ALA A 42 6.42 18.39 24.76
N ASP A 43 6.35 19.72 24.73
CA ASP A 43 6.18 20.49 23.51
C ASP A 43 7.46 20.45 22.68
N ILE A 44 7.31 20.42 21.36
CA ILE A 44 8.41 20.55 20.42
C ILE A 44 8.25 21.87 19.68
N GLU A 45 9.30 22.68 19.68
CA GLU A 45 9.40 23.85 18.81
C GLU A 45 9.97 23.41 17.45
N LEU A 46 9.19 23.61 16.40
CA LEU A 46 9.62 23.34 15.03
C LEU A 46 10.51 24.47 14.50
N PRO A 47 11.32 24.23 13.44
CA PRO A 47 12.12 25.29 12.80
C PRO A 47 11.31 26.50 12.30
N THR A 48 10.00 26.34 12.16
CA THR A 48 9.03 27.40 11.81
C THR A 48 8.66 28.31 13.00
N ASN A 49 9.24 28.08 14.20
CA ASN A 49 8.85 28.65 15.50
C ASN A 49 7.43 28.26 15.93
N LYS A 50 6.85 27.23 15.32
CA LYS A 50 5.56 26.67 15.73
C LYS A 50 5.79 25.67 16.86
N ILE A 51 5.03 25.84 17.93
CA ILE A 51 5.00 24.87 19.02
C ILE A 51 3.96 23.79 18.68
N VAL A 52 4.36 22.53 18.75
CA VAL A 52 3.48 21.39 18.55
C VAL A 52 3.47 20.49 19.78
N HIS A 53 2.30 19.92 20.08
CA HIS A 53 2.14 18.84 21.04
C HIS A 53 2.25 17.51 20.28
N PRO A 54 3.39 16.81 20.38
CA PRO A 54 3.63 15.64 19.56
C PRO A 54 2.85 14.43 20.08
N VAL A 55 2.51 13.55 19.13
CA VAL A 55 1.79 12.31 19.40
C VAL A 55 2.58 11.14 18.85
N LEU A 56 2.68 10.06 19.63
CA LEU A 56 3.23 8.79 19.20
C LEU A 56 2.09 7.86 18.79
N LEU A 57 2.09 7.43 17.53
CA LEU A 57 1.29 6.31 17.08
C LEU A 57 2.10 5.02 17.27
N GLN A 58 1.63 4.13 18.12
CA GLN A 58 2.27 2.85 18.41
C GLN A 58 1.49 1.71 17.77
N TYR A 59 2.22 0.84 17.07
CA TYR A 59 1.70 -0.38 16.47
C TYR A 59 2.77 -1.45 16.36
N THR A 60 2.35 -2.70 16.17
CA THR A 60 3.24 -3.84 15.91
C THR A 60 2.99 -4.45 14.54
N VAL A 61 4.04 -5.05 13.97
CA VAL A 61 4.03 -5.75 12.67
C VAL A 61 4.69 -7.12 12.81
N GLU A 62 4.29 -8.08 11.98
CA GLU A 62 4.93 -9.40 11.91
C GLU A 62 6.32 -9.30 11.29
N CYS A 63 6.49 -8.45 10.27
CA CYS A 63 7.79 -8.18 9.66
C CYS A 63 8.13 -6.68 9.74
N PRO A 64 9.27 -6.30 10.34
CA PRO A 64 9.67 -4.90 10.43
C PRO A 64 10.20 -4.34 9.11
N TYR A 65 10.52 -5.20 8.13
CA TYR A 65 11.08 -4.79 6.85
C TYR A 65 9.97 -4.50 5.84
N ARG A 66 10.01 -3.30 5.28
CA ARG A 66 9.18 -2.91 4.14
C ARG A 66 9.67 -3.60 2.88
N ILE A 67 8.82 -3.71 1.86
CA ILE A 67 9.22 -4.28 0.57
C ILE A 67 10.41 -3.51 -0.02
N GLU A 68 10.43 -2.19 0.13
CA GLU A 68 11.53 -1.34 -0.34
C GLU A 68 12.88 -1.59 0.37
N ASP A 69 12.87 -2.19 1.55
CA ASP A 69 14.09 -2.51 2.30
C ASP A 69 14.88 -3.69 1.72
N CYS A 70 14.38 -4.33 0.65
CA CYS A 70 14.96 -5.55 0.09
C CYS A 70 16.47 -5.48 -0.12
N ALA A 71 16.99 -4.35 -0.59
CA ALA A 71 18.43 -4.17 -0.86
C ALA A 71 19.28 -4.18 0.42
N PHE A 72 18.68 -3.93 1.58
CA PHE A 72 19.32 -3.85 2.88
C PHE A 72 19.03 -5.08 3.76
N MET A 73 18.14 -5.97 3.31
CA MET A 73 17.80 -7.19 4.02
C MET A 73 18.82 -8.30 3.79
N PRO A 74 19.22 -9.04 4.84
CA PRO A 74 19.91 -10.31 4.65
C PRO A 74 19.04 -11.27 3.82
N GLN A 75 19.61 -11.89 2.78
CA GLN A 75 18.87 -12.81 1.91
C GLN A 75 18.17 -13.92 2.68
N ARG A 76 18.78 -14.41 3.76
CA ARG A 76 18.17 -15.42 4.63
C ARG A 76 16.85 -14.93 5.23
N THR A 77 16.83 -13.72 5.79
CA THR A 77 15.63 -13.12 6.39
C THR A 77 14.54 -12.91 5.36
N LEU A 78 14.91 -12.43 4.17
CA LEU A 78 13.99 -12.30 3.04
C LEU A 78 13.31 -13.64 2.71
N TRP A 79 14.09 -14.69 2.50
CA TRP A 79 13.54 -16.01 2.17
C TRP A 79 12.76 -16.65 3.31
N GLU A 80 13.12 -16.39 4.58
CA GLU A 80 12.32 -16.83 5.73
C GLU A 80 10.90 -16.23 5.71
N GLU A 81 10.74 -14.96 5.33
CA GLU A 81 9.42 -14.35 5.16
C GLU A 81 8.69 -14.87 3.92
N VAL A 82 9.38 -14.96 2.78
CA VAL A 82 8.79 -15.49 1.53
C VAL A 82 8.29 -16.92 1.69
N MET A 83 9.04 -17.79 2.38
CA MET A 83 8.60 -19.17 2.67
C MET A 83 7.31 -19.22 3.49
N ARG A 84 7.05 -18.23 4.35
CA ARG A 84 5.79 -18.17 5.11
C ARG A 84 4.59 -17.88 4.22
N TRP A 85 4.78 -17.32 3.03
CA TRP A 85 3.68 -17.05 2.10
C TRP A 85 3.03 -18.32 1.57
N GLU A 86 3.70 -19.48 1.65
CA GLU A 86 3.12 -20.75 1.23
C GLU A 86 1.81 -21.09 1.98
N ARG A 87 1.66 -20.61 3.23
CA ARG A 87 0.39 -20.75 3.98
C ARG A 87 -0.78 -19.97 3.36
N LEU A 88 -0.48 -18.98 2.53
CA LEU A 88 -1.43 -18.13 1.80
C LEU A 88 -1.61 -18.61 0.35
N ASN A 89 -0.86 -19.63 -0.08
CA ASN A 89 -0.84 -20.11 -1.46
C ASN A 89 -2.00 -21.06 -1.77
N GLU A 90 -3.23 -20.58 -1.62
CA GLU A 90 -4.45 -21.40 -1.79
C GLU A 90 -4.58 -22.02 -3.18
N ARG A 91 -3.90 -21.44 -4.18
CA ARG A 91 -4.01 -21.82 -5.59
C ARG A 91 -2.80 -22.57 -6.13
N GLY A 92 -1.81 -22.86 -5.28
CA GLY A 92 -0.63 -23.64 -5.65
C GLY A 92 0.21 -22.97 -6.73
N TYR A 93 0.43 -21.66 -6.62
CA TYR A 93 1.37 -20.94 -7.48
C TYR A 93 2.79 -21.43 -7.24
N GLU A 94 3.54 -21.66 -8.31
CA GLU A 94 4.95 -22.07 -8.24
C GLU A 94 5.88 -20.89 -7.94
N MET A 95 5.52 -19.69 -8.41
CA MET A 95 6.33 -18.48 -8.28
C MET A 95 5.84 -17.66 -7.08
N ALA A 96 6.76 -17.21 -6.22
CA ALA A 96 6.40 -16.51 -4.99
C ALA A 96 5.74 -15.15 -5.24
N TYR A 97 6.14 -14.43 -6.29
CA TYR A 97 5.50 -13.16 -6.66
C TYR A 97 4.02 -13.33 -7.00
N LEU A 98 3.59 -14.50 -7.49
CA LEU A 98 2.18 -14.77 -7.78
C LEU A 98 1.37 -15.01 -6.51
N ILE A 99 1.99 -15.58 -5.47
CA ILE A 99 1.38 -15.71 -4.14
C ILE A 99 1.15 -14.30 -3.56
N ALA A 100 2.19 -13.45 -3.58
CA ALA A 100 2.07 -12.07 -3.13
C ALA A 100 1.04 -11.29 -3.96
N ALA A 101 1.06 -11.43 -5.29
CA ALA A 101 0.10 -10.79 -6.19
C ALA A 101 -1.34 -11.18 -5.84
N ASP A 102 -1.59 -12.45 -5.54
CA ASP A 102 -2.93 -12.92 -5.19
C ASP A 102 -3.45 -12.23 -3.93
N VAL A 103 -2.61 -12.16 -2.89
CA VAL A 103 -2.93 -11.48 -1.62
C VAL A 103 -3.15 -9.98 -1.83
N LEU A 104 -2.23 -9.30 -2.52
CA LEU A 104 -2.27 -7.85 -2.76
C LEU A 104 -3.52 -7.44 -3.55
N ILE A 105 -3.83 -8.16 -4.63
CA ILE A 105 -4.99 -7.86 -5.48
C ILE A 105 -6.29 -8.20 -4.76
N HIS A 106 -6.33 -9.29 -3.99
CA HIS A 106 -7.49 -9.63 -3.17
C HIS A 106 -7.78 -8.54 -2.13
N ASN A 107 -6.75 -8.07 -1.41
CA ASN A 107 -6.87 -6.98 -0.45
C ASN A 107 -7.34 -5.69 -1.12
N LEU A 108 -6.80 -5.36 -2.29
CA LEU A 108 -7.27 -4.20 -3.07
C LEU A 108 -8.75 -4.30 -3.42
N ARG A 109 -9.21 -5.49 -3.85
CA ARG A 109 -10.64 -5.73 -4.14
C ARG A 109 -11.50 -5.52 -2.90
N ILE A 110 -11.08 -6.04 -1.74
CA ILE A 110 -11.79 -5.84 -0.46
C ILE A 110 -11.90 -4.35 -0.13
N LEU A 111 -10.82 -3.58 -0.27
CA LEU A 111 -10.85 -2.14 -0.04
C LEU A 111 -11.86 -1.46 -0.97
N HIS A 112 -11.79 -1.73 -2.27
CA HIS A 112 -12.64 -1.09 -3.28
C HIS A 112 -14.11 -1.50 -3.15
N ASP A 113 -14.41 -2.75 -2.78
CA ASP A 113 -15.77 -3.21 -2.46
C ASP A 113 -16.40 -2.46 -1.29
N ASN A 114 -15.56 -2.03 -0.33
CA ASN A 114 -15.99 -1.27 0.84
C ASN A 114 -15.89 0.26 0.63
N ASN A 115 -15.61 0.73 -0.59
CA ASN A 115 -15.35 2.13 -0.92
C ASN A 115 -14.24 2.76 -0.06
N ILE A 116 -13.22 1.97 0.26
CA ILE A 116 -12.04 2.41 0.99
C ILE A 116 -10.94 2.70 -0.03
N LEU A 117 -10.44 3.93 -0.01
CA LEU A 117 -9.25 4.35 -0.75
C LEU A 117 -8.08 4.38 0.25
N HIS A 118 -7.00 3.64 -0.01
CA HIS A 118 -5.79 3.73 0.82
C HIS A 118 -4.99 4.99 0.50
N ASN A 119 -4.99 5.43 -0.76
CA ASN A 119 -4.34 6.63 -1.31
C ASN A 119 -2.79 6.63 -1.25
N ALA A 120 -2.18 5.67 -0.55
CA ALA A 120 -0.72 5.55 -0.40
C ALA A 120 -0.18 4.14 -0.72
N ILE A 121 -0.76 3.43 -1.70
CA ILE A 121 -0.23 2.13 -2.15
C ILE A 121 1.16 2.34 -2.77
N HIS A 122 2.19 1.78 -2.12
CA HIS A 122 3.60 1.90 -2.48
C HIS A 122 4.42 0.77 -1.82
N ILE A 123 5.62 0.47 -2.32
CA ILE A 123 6.51 -0.56 -1.77
C ILE A 123 6.95 -0.29 -0.31
N GLY A 124 7.00 0.97 0.10
CA GLY A 124 7.26 1.37 1.49
C GLY A 124 6.08 1.11 2.43
N ASN A 125 4.87 0.96 1.89
CA ASN A 125 3.64 0.79 2.68
C ASN A 125 3.16 -0.67 2.75
N TYR A 126 4.02 -1.59 2.36
CA TYR A 126 3.86 -3.02 2.60
C TYR A 126 5.08 -3.61 3.29
N THR A 127 4.87 -4.59 4.18
CA THR A 127 5.95 -5.40 4.75
C THR A 127 6.20 -6.66 3.92
N TRP A 128 7.34 -7.31 4.13
CA TRP A 128 7.61 -8.64 3.57
C TRP A 128 6.70 -9.74 4.15
N ALA A 129 5.96 -9.48 5.23
CA ALA A 129 4.89 -10.37 5.68
C ALA A 129 3.53 -10.06 5.02
N LEU A 130 3.54 -9.24 3.95
CA LEU A 130 2.39 -8.76 3.17
C LEU A 130 1.36 -7.99 4.00
N GLU A 131 1.84 -7.22 4.99
CA GLU A 131 1.00 -6.33 5.80
C GLU A 131 0.88 -4.97 5.13
N LEU A 132 -0.34 -4.47 4.94
CA LEU A 132 -0.59 -3.10 4.47
C LEU A 132 -0.51 -2.11 5.64
N LEU A 133 0.12 -0.96 5.41
CA LEU A 133 0.48 0.02 6.45
C LEU A 133 0.26 1.46 5.95
N ASP A 134 0.31 2.42 6.89
CA ASP A 134 0.25 3.87 6.65
C ASP A 134 -1.11 4.33 6.07
N PHE A 135 -2.08 4.47 6.97
CA PHE A 135 -3.47 4.83 6.64
C PHE A 135 -3.79 6.31 6.86
N GLU A 136 -2.77 7.16 7.09
CA GLU A 136 -2.96 8.61 7.29
C GLU A 136 -3.75 9.23 6.12
N LEU A 137 -3.40 8.85 4.89
CA LEU A 137 -4.02 9.36 3.67
C LEU A 137 -5.22 8.55 3.22
N ALA A 138 -5.56 7.46 3.88
CA ALA A 138 -6.69 6.63 3.49
C ALA A 138 -8.01 7.35 3.78
N CYS A 139 -9.10 6.94 3.12
CA CYS A 139 -10.46 7.35 3.46
C CYS A 139 -11.45 6.20 3.29
N SER A 140 -12.49 6.20 4.12
CA SER A 140 -13.61 5.25 4.07
C SER A 140 -14.94 6.01 4.18
N PRO A 141 -16.09 5.36 3.93
CA PRO A 141 -17.40 5.99 4.17
C PRO A 141 -17.62 6.40 5.63
N LYS A 142 -16.97 5.71 6.59
CA LYS A 142 -17.03 6.05 8.03
C LYS A 142 -16.07 7.19 8.40
N HIS A 143 -14.95 7.29 7.69
CA HIS A 143 -13.91 8.28 7.92
C HIS A 143 -13.59 9.01 6.60
N PRO A 144 -14.53 9.81 6.05
CA PRO A 144 -14.30 10.52 4.80
C PRO A 144 -13.23 11.62 4.98
N TYR A 145 -12.75 12.19 3.87
CA TYR A 145 -12.00 13.44 3.94
C TYR A 145 -12.90 14.57 4.40
N GLU A 146 -12.38 15.54 5.14
CA GLU A 146 -13.19 16.68 5.56
C GLU A 146 -13.38 17.74 4.47
N ASN A 147 -12.42 17.80 3.53
CA ASN A 147 -12.46 18.75 2.42
C ASN A 147 -13.32 18.18 1.28
N GLU A 148 -14.33 18.95 0.84
CA GLU A 148 -15.26 18.53 -0.22
C GLU A 148 -14.58 18.28 -1.57
N ASP A 149 -13.59 19.09 -1.95
CA ASP A 149 -12.89 18.91 -3.22
C ASP A 149 -12.05 17.62 -3.19
N TYR A 150 -11.45 17.28 -2.05
CA TYR A 150 -10.76 15.99 -1.89
C TYR A 150 -11.72 14.81 -1.96
N GLN A 151 -12.93 14.93 -1.42
CA GLN A 151 -13.95 13.88 -1.60
C GLN A 151 -14.34 13.72 -3.07
N ARG A 152 -14.53 14.83 -3.81
CA ARG A 152 -14.88 14.80 -5.24
C ARG A 152 -13.83 14.09 -6.07
N HIS A 153 -12.55 14.34 -5.79
CA HIS A 153 -11.43 13.75 -6.52
C HIS A 153 -11.02 12.36 -6.03
N ALA A 154 -11.48 11.91 -4.85
CA ALA A 154 -11.12 10.61 -4.30
C ALA A 154 -11.49 9.44 -5.22
N VAL A 155 -12.62 9.55 -5.94
CA VAL A 155 -13.10 8.52 -6.87
C VAL A 155 -12.09 8.27 -7.99
N ASP A 156 -11.46 9.33 -8.49
CA ASP A 156 -10.47 9.25 -9.57
C ASP A 156 -9.17 8.56 -9.12
N LEU A 157 -8.95 8.42 -7.80
CA LEU A 157 -7.73 7.85 -7.23
C LEU A 157 -7.78 6.33 -7.07
N PHE A 158 -8.97 5.70 -7.14
CA PHE A 158 -9.12 4.25 -7.02
C PHE A 158 -8.37 3.52 -8.14
N GLU A 159 -8.50 4.00 -9.38
CA GLU A 159 -7.84 3.39 -10.54
C GLU A 159 -6.31 3.43 -10.43
N ARG A 160 -5.78 4.49 -9.81
CA ARG A 160 -4.35 4.64 -9.55
C ARG A 160 -3.83 3.56 -8.61
N GLU A 161 -4.61 3.11 -7.63
CA GLU A 161 -4.19 2.04 -6.73
C GLU A 161 -4.01 0.69 -7.43
N ILE A 162 -4.77 0.44 -8.51
CA ILE A 162 -4.60 -0.74 -9.35
C ILE A 162 -3.20 -0.72 -9.98
N ILE A 163 -2.82 0.40 -10.58
CA ILE A 163 -1.51 0.59 -11.20
C ILE A 163 -0.40 0.49 -10.15
N HIS A 164 -0.55 1.14 -9.00
CA HIS A 164 0.44 1.08 -7.93
C HIS A 164 0.60 -0.33 -7.35
N THR A 165 -0.50 -1.08 -7.21
CA THR A 165 -0.44 -2.50 -6.79
C THR A 165 0.33 -3.33 -7.79
N TYR A 166 0.13 -3.09 -9.10
CA TYR A 166 0.92 -3.73 -10.16
C TYR A 166 2.41 -3.42 -10.04
N VAL A 167 2.77 -2.16 -9.74
CA VAL A 167 4.16 -1.73 -9.52
C VAL A 167 4.78 -2.44 -8.32
N VAL A 168 4.05 -2.55 -7.20
CA VAL A 168 4.51 -3.29 -6.01
C VAL A 168 4.82 -4.75 -6.36
N ILE A 169 3.91 -5.42 -7.09
CA ILE A 169 4.09 -6.83 -7.50
C ILE A 169 5.32 -7.00 -8.39
N ASN A 170 5.51 -6.11 -9.37
CA ASN A 170 6.69 -6.14 -10.23
C ASN A 170 7.99 -5.93 -9.44
N TYR A 171 7.97 -5.05 -8.44
CA TYR A 171 9.12 -4.83 -7.57
C TYR A 171 9.45 -6.09 -6.76
N ILE A 172 8.44 -6.74 -6.15
CA ILE A 172 8.61 -8.02 -5.45
C ILE A 172 9.26 -9.06 -6.38
N ALA A 173 8.75 -9.24 -7.59
CA ALA A 173 9.33 -10.20 -8.53
C ALA A 173 10.80 -9.88 -8.85
N GLY A 174 11.13 -8.61 -9.03
CA GLY A 174 12.52 -8.15 -9.23
C GLY A 174 13.42 -8.47 -8.03
N CYS A 175 12.94 -8.23 -6.81
CA CYS A 175 13.64 -8.58 -5.57
C CYS A 175 13.92 -10.08 -5.45
N LEU A 176 12.98 -10.92 -5.89
CA LEU A 176 13.07 -12.38 -5.85
C LEU A 176 13.80 -12.97 -7.07
N GLN A 177 14.21 -12.13 -8.03
CA GLN A 177 14.81 -12.54 -9.31
C GLN A 177 13.89 -13.47 -10.13
N GLU A 178 12.58 -13.30 -9.98
CA GLU A 178 11.56 -14.04 -10.70
C GLU A 178 11.16 -13.29 -11.98
N VAL A 179 10.98 -14.02 -13.09
CA VAL A 179 10.52 -13.44 -14.35
C VAL A 179 9.00 -13.26 -14.31
N VAL A 180 8.53 -12.03 -14.46
CA VAL A 180 7.10 -11.73 -14.48
C VAL A 180 6.45 -12.21 -15.78
N ASP A 181 5.43 -13.05 -15.64
CA ASP A 181 4.49 -13.35 -16.74
C ASP A 181 3.31 -12.38 -16.65
N PHE A 182 3.43 -11.28 -17.40
CA PHE A 182 2.40 -10.23 -17.44
C PHE A 182 1.03 -10.76 -17.87
N LYS A 183 0.95 -11.81 -18.70
CA LYS A 183 -0.35 -12.38 -19.11
C LYS A 183 -1.02 -13.11 -17.96
N VAL A 184 -0.25 -13.78 -17.10
CA VAL A 184 -0.79 -14.44 -15.90
C VAL A 184 -1.21 -13.39 -14.88
N LEU A 185 -0.38 -12.37 -14.68
CA LEU A 185 -0.69 -11.28 -13.75
C LEU A 185 -1.95 -10.51 -14.17
N ASP A 186 -2.09 -10.16 -15.45
CA ASP A 186 -3.30 -9.49 -15.96
C ASP A 186 -4.55 -10.34 -15.78
N LYS A 187 -4.45 -11.67 -15.99
CA LYS A 187 -5.56 -12.60 -15.72
C LYS A 187 -5.93 -12.64 -14.24
N LEU A 188 -4.95 -12.47 -13.35
CA LEU A 188 -5.19 -12.44 -11.91
C LEU A 188 -5.93 -11.16 -11.49
N PHE A 189 -5.53 -9.99 -11.99
CA PHE A 189 -6.29 -8.74 -11.82
C PHE A 189 -7.73 -8.87 -12.32
N ASN A 190 -7.90 -9.39 -13.54
CA ASN A 190 -9.23 -9.63 -14.13
C ASN A 190 -10.09 -10.57 -13.28
N ARG A 191 -9.48 -11.61 -12.67
CA ARG A 191 -10.20 -12.54 -11.80
C ARG A 191 -10.82 -11.86 -10.58
N TYR A 192 -10.17 -10.82 -10.05
CA TYR A 192 -10.70 -9.98 -8.97
C TYR A 192 -11.54 -8.80 -9.48
N GLY A 193 -11.91 -8.79 -10.76
CA GLY A 193 -12.79 -7.77 -11.32
C GLY A 193 -12.11 -6.46 -11.71
N PHE A 194 -10.77 -6.43 -11.80
CA PHE A 194 -10.03 -5.29 -12.33
C PHE A 194 -9.72 -5.50 -13.82
N ASP A 195 -10.45 -4.81 -14.70
CA ASP A 195 -10.21 -4.86 -16.15
C ASP A 195 -9.12 -3.87 -16.57
N LEU A 196 -7.90 -4.38 -16.77
CA LEU A 196 -6.76 -3.55 -17.18
C LEU A 196 -6.88 -3.03 -18.62
N ASN A 197 -7.74 -3.64 -19.46
CA ASN A 197 -7.94 -3.15 -20.83
C ASN A 197 -8.64 -1.80 -20.87
N ALA A 198 -9.43 -1.47 -19.83
CA ALA A 198 -10.05 -0.16 -19.67
C ALA A 198 -9.00 0.97 -19.60
N TYR A 199 -7.76 0.66 -19.22
CA TYR A 199 -6.65 1.60 -19.07
C TYR A 199 -5.65 1.57 -20.23
N SER A 200 -5.89 0.72 -21.23
CA SER A 200 -5.03 0.60 -22.39
C SER A 200 -5.24 1.80 -23.34
N VAL A 201 -4.26 2.70 -23.39
CA VAL A 201 -4.24 3.73 -24.43
C VAL A 201 -3.82 3.05 -25.73
N ASN A 202 -4.67 3.09 -26.75
CA ASN A 202 -4.28 2.76 -28.12
C ASN A 202 -3.22 3.77 -28.57
N ILE A 203 -1.95 3.47 -28.27
CA ILE A 203 -0.83 4.19 -28.87
C ILE A 203 -0.77 3.74 -30.32
N GLU A 204 -1.41 4.50 -31.21
CA GLU A 204 -1.09 4.42 -32.64
C GLU A 204 0.40 4.71 -32.78
N ARG A 205 1.21 3.65 -32.87
CA ARG A 205 2.61 3.76 -33.26
C ARG A 205 2.64 4.23 -34.72
N LYS A 206 2.56 5.54 -34.94
CA LYS A 206 3.05 6.11 -36.19
C LYS A 206 4.55 5.79 -36.23
N GLY A 207 4.91 4.86 -37.11
CA GLY A 207 6.29 4.42 -37.30
C GLY A 207 7.20 5.62 -37.57
N PRO A 208 8.52 5.46 -37.38
CA PRO A 208 9.47 6.54 -37.61
C PRO A 208 9.29 7.05 -39.03
N HIS A 209 8.97 8.33 -39.17
CA HIS A 209 9.11 9.01 -40.46
C HIS A 209 10.57 8.83 -40.88
N ASN A 210 10.78 8.12 -41.99
CA ASN A 210 12.06 8.04 -42.66
C ASN A 210 12.56 9.47 -42.89
N LEU A 211 13.51 9.90 -42.06
CA LEU A 211 14.35 11.04 -42.37
C LEU A 211 15.32 10.54 -43.45
N GLN A 212 14.99 10.87 -44.70
CA GLN A 212 15.92 10.84 -45.82
C GLN A 212 16.97 11.94 -45.65
#